data_AF-A0A6P0IR39-F1
#
_entry.id   AF-A0A6P0IR39-F1
#
_cell.length_a   1.000
_cell.length_b   1.000
_cell.length_c   1.000
_cell.angle_alpha   90.00
_cell.angle_beta   90.00
_cell.angle_gamma   90.00
#
_symmetry.space_group_name_H-M   'P 1'
#
loop_
_entity.id
_entity.type
_entity.pdbx_description
1 polymer ?
#
loop_
_entity_poly.entity_id
_entity_poly.type
_entity_poly.pdbx_seq_one_letter_code
_entity_poly.pdbx_strand_id
1 'polypeptide(L)'
;DYSLCQLEEALWEVYNEAKAINPSIIFQTTPFVISPILGTPQGEAIRKSGLLRFDDPAIFAGFWTASIDTKHLSYEQVSDWQFRLAQVGDSKNLQSPQRFRKLPTETMNEEKVAVTV
;
A
#
# COMPACT_ATOMS: atom_id res chain seq x y z
N ASP A 1 5.79 14.26 5.12
CA ASP A 1 4.58 14.93 4.57
C ASP A 1 4.87 15.94 3.49
N TYR A 2 5.64 17.01 3.75
CA TYR A 2 5.92 18.04 2.72
C TYR A 2 6.45 17.47 1.40
N SER A 3 7.44 16.57 1.44
CA SER A 3 8.00 15.93 0.23
C SER A 3 7.01 15.07 -0.54
N LEU A 4 6.02 14.46 0.13
CA LEU A 4 5.00 13.64 -0.51
C LEU A 4 3.91 14.50 -1.16
N CYS A 5 3.60 15.67 -0.59
CA CYS A 5 2.77 16.66 -1.26
C CYS A 5 3.43 17.14 -2.56
N GLN A 6 4.73 17.47 -2.52
CA GLN A 6 5.48 17.89 -3.71
C GLN A 6 5.52 16.80 -4.79
N LEU A 7 5.61 15.53 -4.39
CA LEU A 7 5.52 14.40 -5.32
C LEU A 7 4.15 14.34 -6.01
N GLU A 8 3.06 14.50 -5.25
CA GLU A 8 1.71 14.52 -5.82
C GLU A 8 1.53 15.68 -6.80
N GLU A 9 2.00 16.88 -6.47
CA GLU A 9 1.97 18.05 -7.35
C GLU A 9 2.73 17.76 -8.67
N ALA A 10 3.96 17.24 -8.57
CA ALA A 10 4.76 16.88 -9.74
C ALA A 10 4.09 15.80 -10.62
N LEU A 11 3.41 14.84 -10.03
CA LEU A 11 2.66 13.82 -10.79
C LEU A 11 1.49 14.45 -11.57
N TRP A 12 0.81 15.43 -10.98
CA TRP A 12 -0.24 16.18 -11.68
C TRP A 12 0.31 17.03 -12.82
N GLU A 13 1.48 17.65 -12.64
CA GLU A 13 2.18 18.38 -13.71
C GLU A 13 2.46 17.46 -14.90
N VAL A 14 3.08 16.29 -14.65
CA VAL A 14 3.37 15.29 -15.69
C VAL A 14 2.10 14.80 -16.38
N TYR A 15 1.03 14.55 -15.62
CA TYR A 15 -0.27 14.18 -16.18
C TYR A 15 -0.80 15.26 -17.14
N ASN A 16 -0.77 16.53 -16.73
CA ASN A 16 -1.26 17.65 -17.54
C ASN A 16 -0.43 17.83 -18.81
N GLU A 17 0.90 17.72 -18.73
CA GLU A 17 1.80 17.77 -19.88
C GLU A 17 1.52 16.64 -20.87
N ALA A 18 1.36 15.41 -20.37
CA ALA A 18 1.04 14.25 -21.20
C ALA A 18 -0.31 14.43 -21.93
N LYS A 19 -1.34 14.94 -21.23
CA LYS A 19 -2.66 15.22 -21.82
C LYS A 19 -2.62 16.36 -22.84
N ALA A 20 -1.77 17.35 -22.66
CA ALA A 20 -1.60 18.45 -23.62
C ALA A 20 -1.01 17.96 -24.96
N ILE A 21 -0.09 16.99 -24.91
CA ILE A 21 0.51 16.38 -26.10
C ILE A 21 -0.47 15.41 -26.77
N ASN A 22 -1.10 14.54 -25.97
CA ASN A 22 -2.04 13.54 -26.46
C ASN A 22 -3.23 13.40 -25.51
N PRO A 23 -4.38 14.04 -25.80
CA PRO A 23 -5.56 13.97 -24.94
C PRO A 23 -6.11 12.55 -24.73
N SER A 24 -5.88 11.63 -25.67
CA SER A 24 -6.36 10.25 -25.58
C SER A 24 -5.42 9.32 -24.81
N ILE A 25 -4.26 9.78 -24.35
CA ILE A 25 -3.39 8.96 -23.52
C ILE A 25 -4.10 8.65 -22.19
N ILE A 26 -4.03 7.38 -21.78
CA ILE A 26 -4.47 6.94 -20.46
C ILE A 26 -3.25 7.03 -19.55
N PHE A 27 -3.32 7.91 -18.55
CA PHE A 27 -2.24 8.08 -17.58
C PHE A 27 -2.64 7.44 -16.24
N GLN A 28 -1.73 6.66 -15.67
CA GLN A 28 -1.98 5.96 -14.41
C GLN A 28 -0.76 6.02 -13.50
N THR A 29 -1.02 6.32 -12.23
CA THR A 29 0.00 6.29 -11.18
C THR A 29 -0.18 5.03 -10.33
N THR A 30 0.90 4.30 -10.13
CA THR A 30 0.90 3.05 -9.38
C THR A 30 1.92 3.10 -8.24
N PRO A 31 1.49 3.44 -7.00
CA PRO A 31 2.39 3.52 -5.86
C PRO A 31 2.59 2.16 -5.18
N PHE A 32 3.85 1.76 -5.04
CA PHE A 32 4.24 0.54 -4.35
C PHE A 32 4.79 0.84 -2.96
N VAL A 33 4.66 -0.14 -2.07
CA VAL A 33 5.33 -0.16 -0.76
C VAL A 33 6.41 -1.21 -0.72
N ILE A 34 7.35 -1.01 0.20
CA ILE A 34 8.34 -2.02 0.51
C ILE A 34 7.62 -3.27 1.05
N SER A 35 7.91 -4.43 0.47
CA SER A 35 7.40 -5.73 0.93
C SER A 35 8.54 -6.53 1.55
N PRO A 36 8.37 -7.14 2.75
CA PRO A 36 9.40 -7.91 3.43
C PRO A 36 9.53 -9.34 2.85
N ILE A 37 9.87 -9.43 1.57
CA ILE A 37 9.94 -10.70 0.83
C ILE A 37 10.88 -11.68 1.55
N LEU A 38 10.35 -12.85 1.91
CA LEU A 38 11.07 -13.89 2.64
C LEU A 38 12.32 -14.36 1.86
N GLY A 39 13.43 -14.56 2.56
CA GLY A 39 14.70 -15.01 1.97
C GLY A 39 15.49 -13.92 1.23
N THR A 40 14.97 -12.70 1.12
CA THR A 40 15.72 -11.57 0.54
C THR A 40 16.48 -10.81 1.63
N PRO A 41 17.67 -10.22 1.31
CA PRO A 41 18.38 -9.35 2.25
C PRO A 41 17.53 -8.16 2.74
N GLN A 42 16.65 -7.63 1.88
CA GLN A 42 15.71 -6.57 2.25
C GLN A 42 14.68 -7.06 3.27
N GLY A 43 14.08 -8.24 3.05
CA GLY A 43 13.13 -8.84 3.98
C GLY A 43 13.76 -9.11 5.35
N GLU A 44 14.99 -9.62 5.39
CA GLU A 44 15.76 -9.81 6.63
C GLU A 44 16.02 -8.48 7.35
N ALA A 45 16.44 -7.45 6.62
CA ALA A 45 16.69 -6.13 7.21
C ALA A 45 15.41 -5.49 7.79
N ILE A 46 14.28 -5.63 7.11
CA ILE A 46 12.98 -5.12 7.59
C ILE A 46 12.56 -5.86 8.86
N ARG A 47 12.64 -7.20 8.90
CA ARG A 47 12.29 -7.97 10.11
C ARG A 47 13.16 -7.57 11.31
N LYS A 48 14.45 -7.33 11.09
CA LYS A 48 15.39 -6.89 12.13
C LYS A 48 15.21 -5.41 12.54
N SER A 49 14.51 -4.62 11.74
CA SER A 49 14.33 -3.18 12.01
C SER A 49 13.40 -2.87 13.18
N GLY A 50 12.52 -3.81 13.55
CA GLY A 50 11.46 -3.58 14.54
C GLY A 50 10.31 -2.71 14.03
N LEU A 51 10.30 -2.33 12.75
CA LEU A 51 9.27 -1.49 12.13
C LEU A 51 8.16 -2.28 11.43
N LEU A 52 8.33 -3.60 11.30
CA LEU A 52 7.35 -4.48 10.68
C LEU A 52 6.12 -4.60 11.59
N ARG A 53 4.93 -4.30 11.06
CA ARG A 53 3.65 -4.35 11.79
C ARG A 53 2.88 -5.64 11.53
N PHE A 54 2.99 -6.18 10.32
CA PHE A 54 2.37 -7.46 9.95
C PHE A 54 3.39 -8.31 9.19
N ASP A 55 3.71 -9.50 9.70
CA ASP A 55 4.60 -10.48 9.04
C ASP A 55 3.82 -11.69 8.51
N ASP A 56 2.54 -11.50 8.19
CA ASP A 56 1.72 -12.53 7.56
C ASP A 56 1.95 -12.49 6.03
N PRO A 57 2.48 -13.58 5.43
CA PRO A 57 2.64 -13.69 3.98
C PRO A 57 1.37 -13.45 3.19
N ALA A 58 0.20 -13.75 3.74
CA ALA A 58 -1.09 -13.47 3.11
C ALA A 58 -1.38 -11.96 3.00
N ILE A 59 -0.79 -11.15 3.89
CA ILE A 59 -0.99 -9.69 3.93
C ILE A 59 0.03 -8.97 3.04
N PHE A 60 1.31 -9.35 3.09
CA PHE A 60 2.36 -8.63 2.34
C PHE A 60 2.63 -9.14 0.92
N ALA A 61 2.11 -10.33 0.55
CA ALA A 61 2.23 -10.85 -0.82
C ALA A 61 1.54 -9.95 -1.88
N GLY A 62 0.71 -9.00 -1.44
CA GLY A 62 0.01 -8.10 -2.34
C GLY A 62 0.90 -7.06 -3.04
N PHE A 63 2.09 -6.69 -2.56
CA PHE A 63 2.84 -5.46 -2.97
C PHE A 63 2.10 -4.12 -2.76
N TRP A 64 0.78 -4.16 -2.64
CA TRP A 64 -0.13 -3.02 -2.46
C TRP A 64 -0.38 -2.67 -1.00
N THR A 65 -0.03 -3.58 -0.09
CA THR A 65 -0.45 -3.51 1.30
C THR A 65 0.69 -3.01 2.18
N ALA A 66 0.56 -1.78 2.69
CA ALA A 66 1.52 -1.24 3.66
C ALA A 66 1.50 -2.09 4.94
N SER A 67 2.66 -2.67 5.28
CA SER A 67 2.83 -3.53 6.46
C SER A 67 3.96 -3.08 7.38
N ILE A 68 4.63 -1.98 7.04
CA ILE A 68 5.87 -1.53 7.67
C ILE A 68 5.74 -0.04 7.98
N ASP A 69 6.10 0.35 9.20
CA ASP A 69 6.35 1.74 9.52
C ASP A 69 7.65 2.21 8.89
N THR A 70 7.72 3.47 8.50
CA THR A 70 9.00 4.11 8.21
C THR A 70 9.52 4.81 9.47
N LYS A 71 10.72 5.40 9.39
CA LYS A 71 11.22 6.28 10.46
C LYS A 71 10.38 7.56 10.66
N HIS A 72 9.49 7.88 9.72
CA HIS A 72 8.77 9.16 9.67
C HIS A 72 7.25 9.03 9.56
N LEU A 73 6.74 7.86 9.18
CA LEU A 73 5.32 7.60 8.89
C LEU A 73 4.93 6.23 9.43
N SER A 74 3.74 6.13 10.02
CA SER A 74 3.14 4.83 10.30
C SER A 74 2.73 4.12 9.00
N TYR A 75 2.56 2.80 9.05
CA TYR A 75 2.06 2.02 7.93
C TYR A 75 0.68 2.52 7.45
N GLU A 76 -0.16 3.06 8.33
CA GLU A 76 -1.46 3.66 7.99
C GLU A 76 -1.28 4.93 7.16
N GLN A 77 -0.35 5.80 7.56
CA GLN A 77 -0.02 7.01 6.80
C GLN A 77 0.60 6.67 5.44
N VAL A 78 1.46 5.65 5.39
CA VAL A 78 2.01 5.13 4.13
C VAL A 78 0.89 4.63 3.23
N SER A 79 -0.05 3.85 3.77
CA SER A 79 -1.24 3.38 3.06
C SER A 79 -2.05 4.56 2.53
N ASP A 80 -2.38 5.56 3.36
CA ASP A 80 -3.13 6.75 2.91
C ASP A 80 -2.43 7.48 1.76
N TRP A 81 -1.10 7.57 1.78
CA TRP A 81 -0.33 8.13 0.66
C TRP A 81 -0.38 7.26 -0.60
N GLN A 82 -0.34 5.92 -0.49
CA GLN A 82 -0.57 5.04 -1.65
C GLN A 82 -1.94 5.31 -2.28
N PHE A 83 -3.00 5.45 -1.47
CA PHE A 83 -4.33 5.76 -1.99
C PHE A 83 -4.38 7.10 -2.69
N ARG A 84 -3.80 8.13 -2.07
CA ARG A 84 -3.79 9.49 -2.61
C ARG A 84 -3.04 9.56 -3.94
N LEU A 85 -1.84 8.99 -4.01
CA LEU A 85 -1.03 8.99 -5.23
C LEU A 85 -1.66 8.13 -6.34
N ALA A 86 -2.32 7.02 -6.00
CA ALA A 86 -3.02 6.19 -6.98
C ALA A 86 -4.18 6.92 -7.66
N GLN A 87 -4.71 8.00 -7.09
CA GLN A 87 -5.77 8.82 -7.70
C GLN A 87 -5.25 9.83 -8.74
N VAL A 88 -3.93 9.97 -8.91
CA VAL A 88 -3.38 10.87 -9.91
C VAL A 88 -3.49 10.26 -11.30
N GLY A 89 -4.19 10.98 -12.19
CA GLY A 89 -4.42 10.62 -13.58
C GLY A 89 -5.85 10.14 -13.86
N ASP A 90 -6.00 9.22 -14.82
CA ASP A 90 -7.28 8.67 -15.26
C ASP A 90 -7.75 7.46 -14.42
N SER A 91 -7.09 7.20 -13.29
CA SER A 91 -7.17 5.99 -12.45
C SER A 91 -8.44 5.86 -11.61
N LYS A 92 -9.61 6.21 -12.17
CA LYS A 92 -10.92 6.00 -11.54
C LYS A 92 -11.46 4.57 -11.70
N ASN A 93 -10.84 3.74 -12.56
CA ASN A 93 -11.41 2.46 -13.02
C ASN A 93 -10.50 1.22 -12.85
N LEU A 94 -9.37 1.29 -12.15
CA LEU A 94 -8.54 0.12 -11.86
C LEU A 94 -8.42 -0.12 -10.36
N GLN A 95 -8.19 -1.38 -9.98
CA GLN A 95 -8.12 -1.88 -8.60
C GLN A 95 -7.44 -0.89 -7.67
N SER A 96 -8.25 -0.16 -6.89
CA SER A 96 -7.74 0.64 -5.78
C SER A 96 -7.00 -0.28 -4.82
N PRO A 97 -5.92 0.16 -4.17
CA PRO A 97 -5.36 -0.58 -3.04
C PRO A 97 -6.50 -0.95 -2.09
N GLN A 98 -6.49 -2.12 -1.46
CA GLN A 98 -7.57 -2.43 -0.52
C GLN A 98 -7.29 -1.72 0.79
N ARG A 99 -8.15 -0.78 1.18
CA ARG A 99 -8.01 -0.09 2.46
C ARG A 99 -8.31 -1.16 3.50
N PHE A 100 -7.40 -1.40 4.43
CA PHE A 100 -7.66 -2.35 5.50
C PHE A 100 -9.01 -2.02 6.13
N ARG A 101 -9.96 -2.96 6.05
CA ARG A 101 -11.02 -3.04 7.04
C ARG A 101 -10.28 -3.20 8.36
N LYS A 102 -10.54 -2.32 9.34
CA LYS A 102 -10.10 -2.57 10.72
C LYS A 102 -10.38 -4.04 11.02
N LEU A 103 -9.33 -4.80 11.35
CA LEU A 103 -9.50 -6.18 11.79
C LEU A 103 -10.51 -6.13 12.95
N PRO A 104 -11.57 -6.97 12.94
CA PRO A 104 -12.46 -7.06 14.07
C PRO A 104 -11.58 -7.32 15.29
N THR A 105 -11.72 -6.48 16.33
CA THR A 105 -11.16 -6.77 17.64
C THR A 105 -11.65 -8.16 17.99
N GLU A 106 -10.74 -9.15 18.01
CA GLU A 106 -11.09 -10.55 18.07
C GLU A 106 -12.04 -10.81 19.24
N THR A 107 -13.26 -11.18 18.89
CA THR A 107 -14.18 -11.93 19.72
C THR A 107 -13.42 -13.12 20.28
N MET A 108 -13.32 -13.17 21.61
CA MET A 108 -12.76 -14.29 22.35
C MET A 108 -13.30 -15.62 21.81
N ASN A 109 -12.37 -16.54 21.57
CA ASN A 109 -12.56 -17.96 21.27
C ASN A 109 -13.95 -18.52 21.63
N GLU A 110 -14.77 -18.80 20.62
CA GLU A 110 -15.76 -19.87 20.71
C GLU A 110 -15.17 -21.10 20.00
N GLU A 111 -14.95 -22.15 20.80
CA GLU A 111 -14.46 -23.45 20.35
C GLU A 111 -15.30 -23.98 19.19
N LYS A 112 -14.67 -24.12 18.01
CA LYS A 112 -15.26 -24.89 16.92
C LYS A 112 -15.08 -26.37 17.21
N VAL A 113 -16.16 -27.01 17.66
CA VAL A 113 -16.25 -28.48 17.74
C VAL A 113 -16.11 -29.06 16.33
N ALA A 114 -15.14 -29.96 16.15
CA ALA A 114 -14.91 -30.67 14.89
C ALA A 114 -16.11 -31.57 14.56
N VAL A 115 -16.64 -31.46 13.34
CA VAL A 115 -17.63 -32.39 12.80
C VAL A 115 -16.90 -33.63 12.30
N THR A 116 -17.15 -34.76 12.94
CA THR A 116 -16.69 -36.09 12.49
C THR A 116 -17.44 -36.51 11.22
N VAL A 117 -16.69 -37.00 10.23
CA VAL A 117 -17.19 -37.61 8.98
C VAL A 117 -17.62 -39.04 9.24
#